data_AF-A0A1H7NLA6-F1
#
_entry.id   AF-A0A1H7NLA6-F1
#
_cell.length_a   1.000
_cell.length_b   1.000
_cell.length_c   1.000
_cell.angle_alpha   90.00
_cell.angle_beta   90.00
_cell.angle_gamma   90.00
#
_symmetry.space_group_name_H-M   'P 1'
#
loop_
_entity.id
_entity.type
_entity.pdbx_description
1 polymer ?
#
loop_
_entity_poly.entity_id
_entity_poly.type
_entity_poly.pdbx_seq_one_letter_code
_entity_poly.pdbx_strand_id
1 'polypeptide(L)'
;MHGHFLSGFSRLVYIFLLLAISCKKDTGLPGQDTTVTKVVLQLSKTTLFADGKDTTTINVEAFNRADEPVRGASVTVFIDGTVFNGRNFSTAQAGRYTFTAKSGNMTSDAVELNALDISHKVAHISVATDVAVVIAGGYNHAVFNVTLLDSAGRELTEDIPINLYAGDTLLDSTIFEADQPGNYTITARVMDVVSDPVTIRAVEAREAIGRIGLVSDTRAIIADGKSRARLAVAIYDKQDKELDIRYDVYINEQEQVLETASFSTVSPGQYNVQVKIGTVSSEVLLINAREPKNYSVITIPVVFHVYEDLVAKQWSGNTRPYDLSPEFFKQWVDTLNAYFGQRSTANPNAVDTRIRFRLATVGPGNKPLAEAGIHRLDGSQFDDGGTFDRANDGVIGTSEADNMAAAVNWDLSEYINIHVVGNTNWRGIRNASWADLPLTGRSNELSGLSTGTNATNRIILRYVDVANHMGTTLGHEMGHYLGLLHTFSEDDCLTNDYCPDTYSYVYESDPIEPCDDNLGWTILDNFMGYSNETGQAAMNFTYDQRERMRYVLKHSNSLKELEYSKK
;
A
#
# COMPACT_ATOMS: atom_id res chain seq x y z
N MET A 1 -18.39 16.92 -11.43
CA MET A 1 -18.47 17.71 -10.18
C MET A 1 -17.58 17.02 -9.15
N HIS A 2 -16.82 17.81 -8.39
CA HIS A 2 -15.77 17.45 -7.43
C HIS A 2 -14.38 17.24 -8.05
N GLY A 3 -13.64 18.35 -8.16
CA GLY A 3 -12.18 18.35 -8.29
C GLY A 3 -11.57 18.80 -6.97
N HIS A 4 -10.70 17.97 -6.41
CA HIS A 4 -9.78 18.36 -5.35
C HIS A 4 -8.51 18.92 -6.00
N PHE A 5 -8.17 20.17 -5.71
CA PHE A 5 -6.84 20.73 -5.94
C PHE A 5 -6.23 21.11 -4.59
N LEU A 6 -5.15 20.42 -4.25
CA LEU A 6 -4.25 20.70 -3.14
C LEU A 6 -3.51 22.02 -3.42
N SER A 7 -3.64 23.01 -2.54
CA SER A 7 -2.77 24.19 -2.52
C SER A 7 -1.63 23.98 -1.52
N GLY A 8 -0.53 23.40 -1.99
CA GLY A 8 0.75 23.44 -1.29
C GLY A 8 1.40 24.80 -1.50
N PHE A 9 1.47 25.62 -0.44
CA PHE A 9 2.29 26.82 -0.43
C PHE A 9 3.77 26.43 -0.33
N SER A 10 4.49 26.48 -1.45
CA SER A 10 5.95 26.45 -1.47
C SER A 10 6.49 27.74 -0.85
N ARG A 11 6.97 27.67 0.40
CA ARG A 11 7.87 28.68 0.95
C ARG A 11 9.27 28.33 0.50
N LEU A 12 9.77 29.06 -0.50
CA LEU A 12 11.19 29.06 -0.88
C LEU A 12 12.02 29.55 0.33
N VAL A 13 12.63 28.63 1.05
CA VAL A 13 13.66 28.94 2.06
C VAL A 13 14.97 29.13 1.30
N TYR A 14 15.40 30.39 1.14
CA TYR A 14 16.77 30.67 0.70
C TYR A 14 17.73 30.39 1.87
N ILE A 15 18.30 29.20 1.90
CA ILE A 15 19.45 28.86 2.75
C ILE A 15 20.68 29.50 2.09
N PHE A 16 21.19 30.60 2.67
CA PHE A 16 22.52 31.10 2.32
C PHE A 16 23.57 30.43 3.21
N LEU A 17 24.41 29.62 2.56
CA LEU A 17 25.57 28.95 3.11
C LEU A 17 26.60 29.98 3.61
N LEU A 18 26.90 30.00 4.91
CA LEU A 18 28.01 30.75 5.48
C LEU A 18 29.34 30.08 5.10
N LEU A 19 29.96 30.54 4.00
CA LEU A 19 31.34 30.22 3.66
C LEU A 19 32.29 31.20 4.37
N ALA A 20 32.93 30.72 5.44
CA ALA A 20 34.09 31.37 6.03
C ALA A 20 35.27 31.28 5.05
N ILE A 21 35.53 32.35 4.29
CA ILE A 21 36.72 32.45 3.44
C ILE A 21 37.71 33.42 4.07
N SER A 22 38.86 32.83 4.41
CA SER A 22 40.12 33.41 4.85
C SER A 22 40.56 34.62 4.01
N CYS A 23 41.20 35.58 4.69
CA CYS A 23 41.84 36.75 4.12
C CYS A 23 42.71 36.44 2.89
N LYS A 24 42.27 36.90 1.72
CA LYS A 24 43.14 37.22 0.60
C LYS A 24 42.88 38.66 0.17
N LYS A 25 43.95 39.47 0.20
CA LYS A 25 44.04 40.74 -0.52
C LYS A 25 43.86 40.44 -1.99
N ASP A 26 42.75 40.89 -2.58
CA ASP A 26 42.58 40.87 -4.03
C ASP A 26 42.74 42.28 -4.60
N THR A 27 43.72 42.37 -5.49
CA THR A 27 43.99 43.49 -6.39
C THR A 27 42.81 43.64 -7.35
N GLY A 28 42.30 44.87 -7.49
CA GLY A 28 41.12 45.19 -8.27
C GLY A 28 41.16 44.64 -9.70
N LEU A 29 40.13 43.87 -10.05
CA LEU A 29 39.75 43.58 -11.42
C LEU A 29 38.88 44.74 -11.95
N PRO A 30 39.13 45.23 -13.18
CA PRO A 30 38.33 46.31 -13.75
C PRO A 30 37.03 45.73 -14.31
N GLY A 31 35.88 46.24 -13.82
CA GLY A 31 34.57 46.00 -14.45
C GLY A 31 33.41 45.66 -13.52
N GLN A 32 33.54 45.72 -12.19
CA GLN A 32 32.37 45.58 -11.31
C GLN A 32 31.50 46.85 -11.43
N ASP A 33 30.26 46.69 -11.89
CA ASP A 33 29.29 47.80 -11.90
C ASP A 33 29.00 48.22 -10.46
N THR A 34 29.61 49.33 -10.04
CA THR A 34 29.44 49.92 -8.72
C THR A 34 28.17 50.76 -8.61
N THR A 35 27.37 50.83 -9.67
CA THR A 35 26.14 51.62 -9.69
C THR A 35 25.05 50.88 -8.91
N VAL A 36 24.67 51.44 -7.76
CA VAL A 36 23.52 50.92 -7.00
C VAL A 36 22.23 51.26 -7.73
N THR A 37 21.43 50.24 -8.05
CA THR A 37 20.10 50.40 -8.67
C THR A 37 18.97 49.84 -7.82
N LYS A 38 19.28 49.25 -6.67
CA LYS A 38 18.29 48.72 -5.71
C LYS A 38 18.92 48.66 -4.32
N VAL A 39 18.14 48.97 -3.30
CA VAL A 39 18.53 48.83 -1.90
C VAL A 39 17.44 48.04 -1.20
N VAL A 40 17.81 47.02 -0.45
CA VAL A 40 16.88 46.17 0.31
C VAL A 40 17.21 46.34 1.78
N LEU A 41 16.19 46.65 2.58
CA LEU A 41 16.26 46.69 4.04
C LEU A 41 15.41 45.55 4.59
N GLN A 42 15.96 44.82 5.55
CA GLN A 42 15.29 43.76 6.27
C GLN A 42 15.56 43.91 7.77
N LEU A 43 14.53 43.64 8.57
CA LEU A 43 14.63 43.57 10.02
C LEU A 43 14.62 42.09 10.44
N SER A 44 15.38 41.72 11.46
CA SER A 44 15.34 40.35 12.00
C SER A 44 13.97 40.02 12.61
N LYS A 45 13.24 41.02 13.08
CA LYS A 45 11.83 40.96 13.48
C LYS A 45 11.14 42.33 13.36
N THR A 46 9.83 42.33 13.14
CA THR A 46 9.00 43.53 12.95
C THR A 46 8.12 43.87 14.17
N THR A 47 8.28 43.12 15.27
CA THR A 47 7.62 43.39 16.56
C THR A 47 8.68 43.30 17.66
N LEU A 48 8.69 44.26 18.58
CA LEU A 48 9.53 44.22 19.79
C LEU A 48 8.77 44.76 20.99
N PHE A 49 9.24 44.45 22.19
CA PHE A 49 8.75 45.08 23.41
C PHE A 49 9.38 46.46 23.59
N ALA A 50 8.57 47.46 23.96
CA ALA A 50 9.00 48.82 24.24
C ALA A 50 9.68 48.94 25.62
N ASP A 51 10.67 48.10 25.90
CA ASP A 51 11.36 48.01 27.20
C ASP A 51 12.81 48.53 27.15
N GLY A 52 13.26 48.98 25.99
CA GLY A 52 14.63 49.44 25.73
C GLY A 52 15.68 48.32 25.63
N LYS A 53 15.31 47.07 25.93
CA LYS A 53 16.20 45.89 25.90
C LYS A 53 15.96 45.05 24.66
N ASP A 54 14.70 44.90 24.25
CA ASP A 54 14.33 44.09 23.09
C ASP A 54 14.79 44.76 21.79
N THR A 55 15.52 44.02 20.96
CA THR A 55 16.21 44.57 19.78
C THR A 55 15.79 43.88 18.49
N THR A 56 15.76 44.65 17.40
CA THR A 56 15.77 44.12 16.04
C THR A 56 17.10 44.45 15.36
N THR A 57 17.62 43.54 14.57
CA THR A 57 18.82 43.76 13.76
C THR A 57 18.42 44.24 12.38
N ILE A 58 19.01 45.35 11.96
CA ILE A 58 18.81 45.97 10.66
C ILE A 58 19.88 45.41 9.71
N ASN A 59 19.43 44.74 8.65
CA ASN A 59 20.27 44.27 7.56
C ASN A 59 19.93 45.07 6.30
N VAL A 60 20.95 45.63 5.66
CA VAL A 60 20.77 46.44 4.46
C VAL A 60 21.78 46.02 3.42
N GLU A 61 21.30 45.77 2.21
CA GLU A 61 22.13 45.36 1.08
C GLU A 61 21.77 46.19 -0.16
N ALA A 62 22.81 46.60 -0.90
CA ALA A 62 22.68 47.38 -2.12
C ALA A 62 23.07 46.51 -3.31
N PHE A 63 22.30 46.60 -4.39
CA PHE A 63 22.46 45.75 -5.58
C PHE A 63 22.64 46.60 -6.85
N ASN A 64 23.40 46.07 -7.80
CA ASN A 64 23.56 46.66 -9.14
C ASN A 64 22.43 46.22 -10.09
N ARG A 65 22.52 46.59 -11.37
CA ARG A 65 21.49 46.26 -12.38
C ARG A 65 21.34 44.76 -12.65
N ALA A 66 22.33 43.96 -12.30
CA ALA A 66 22.32 42.51 -12.42
C ALA A 66 21.85 41.80 -11.14
N ASP A 67 21.29 42.54 -10.16
CA ASP A 67 20.93 42.05 -8.82
C ASP A 67 22.14 41.46 -8.03
N GLU A 68 23.36 41.92 -8.31
CA GLU A 68 24.56 41.51 -7.56
C GLU A 68 24.88 42.50 -6.42
N PRO A 69 25.34 42.02 -5.24
CA PRO A 69 25.71 42.89 -4.13
C PRO A 69 26.85 43.85 -4.45
N VAL A 70 26.63 45.14 -4.24
CA VAL A 70 27.64 46.20 -4.39
C VAL A 70 28.42 46.34 -3.08
N ARG A 71 29.58 45.68 -3.02
CA ARG A 71 30.46 45.74 -1.83
C ARG A 71 30.98 47.17 -1.60
N GLY A 72 30.81 47.66 -0.38
CA GLY A 72 31.27 49.00 0.02
C GLY A 72 30.34 50.15 -0.38
N ALA A 73 29.13 49.85 -0.85
CA ALA A 73 28.11 50.89 -1.06
C ALA A 73 27.84 51.67 0.23
N SER A 74 27.85 53.00 0.15
CA SER A 74 27.45 53.85 1.28
C SER A 74 25.93 53.78 1.41
N VAL A 75 25.46 53.26 2.54
CA VAL A 75 24.03 53.16 2.83
C VAL A 75 23.73 53.85 4.15
N THR A 76 22.68 54.68 4.15
CA THR A 76 22.20 55.40 5.32
C THR A 76 20.82 54.89 5.69
N VAL A 77 20.65 54.46 6.94
CA VAL A 77 19.36 54.01 7.49
C VAL A 77 18.62 55.19 8.12
N PHE A 78 17.31 55.22 7.93
CA PHE A 78 16.41 56.20 8.53
C PHE A 78 15.32 55.48 9.32
N ILE A 79 15.01 55.97 10.51
CA ILE A 79 13.87 55.56 11.33
C ILE A 79 12.98 56.79 11.50
N ASP A 80 11.73 56.70 11.04
CA ASP A 80 10.76 57.81 11.02
C ASP A 80 11.32 59.09 10.38
N GLY A 81 12.15 58.92 9.34
CA GLY A 81 12.79 60.00 8.61
C GLY A 81 14.06 60.58 9.26
N THR A 82 14.47 60.10 10.44
CA THR A 82 15.70 60.51 11.12
C THR A 82 16.85 59.53 10.87
N VAL A 83 18.07 60.03 10.66
CA VAL A 83 19.25 59.18 10.40
C VAL A 83 19.55 58.32 11.62
N PHE A 84 19.61 56.99 11.42
CA PHE A 84 19.97 56.04 12.45
C PHE A 84 21.37 55.46 12.21
N ASN A 85 22.25 55.61 13.19
CA ASN A 85 23.62 55.09 13.15
C ASN A 85 23.74 53.89 14.09
N GLY A 86 23.43 52.70 13.57
CA GLY A 86 23.51 51.48 14.34
C GLY A 86 23.05 50.27 13.54
N ARG A 87 23.41 49.08 14.03
CA ARG A 87 22.96 47.81 13.45
C ARG A 87 21.76 47.21 14.19
N ASN A 88 21.58 47.55 15.46
CA ASN A 88 20.49 47.05 16.29
C ASN A 88 19.66 48.23 16.80
N PHE A 89 18.35 48.13 16.69
CA PHE A 89 17.41 49.11 17.22
C PHE A 89 16.62 48.54 18.39
N SER A 90 16.55 49.28 19.49
CA SER A 90 15.61 49.08 20.60
C SER A 90 14.96 50.42 20.98
N THR A 91 13.83 50.38 21.66
CA THR A 91 13.12 51.56 22.14
C THR A 91 12.39 51.26 23.45
N ALA A 92 12.28 52.25 24.32
CA ALA A 92 11.41 52.20 25.51
C ALA A 92 10.03 52.84 25.24
N GLN A 93 9.80 53.34 24.03
CA GLN A 93 8.56 54.00 23.63
C GLN A 93 7.78 53.07 22.71
N ALA A 94 6.53 52.81 23.08
CA ALA A 94 5.61 52.04 22.24
C ALA A 94 5.12 52.88 21.06
N GLY A 95 4.84 52.20 19.94
CA GLY A 95 4.39 52.82 18.71
C GLY A 95 4.95 52.14 17.47
N ARG A 96 4.54 52.67 16.32
CA ARG A 96 5.00 52.20 15.01
C ARG A 96 6.22 53.01 14.56
N TYR A 97 7.25 52.31 14.11
CA TYR A 97 8.49 52.87 13.58
C TYR A 97 8.66 52.46 12.12
N THR A 98 9.02 53.42 11.26
CA THR A 98 9.18 53.20 9.82
C THR A 98 10.65 53.23 9.44
N PHE A 99 11.16 52.11 8.93
CA PHE A 99 12.56 51.93 8.52
C PHE A 99 12.69 52.10 7.01
N THR A 100 13.64 52.93 6.58
CA THR A 100 14.05 53.01 5.16
C THR A 100 15.57 53.10 5.07
N ALA A 101 16.14 52.60 3.98
CA ALA A 101 17.56 52.77 3.68
C ALA A 101 17.74 53.51 2.36
N LYS A 102 18.78 54.36 2.27
CA LYS A 102 19.14 55.06 1.04
C LYS A 102 20.59 54.83 0.67
N SER A 103 20.82 54.63 -0.63
CA SER A 103 22.16 54.62 -1.23
C SER A 103 22.11 55.42 -2.53
N GLY A 104 22.78 56.58 -2.54
CA GLY A 104 22.63 57.56 -3.62
C GLY A 104 21.17 58.01 -3.78
N ASN A 105 20.62 57.84 -4.99
CA ASN A 105 19.23 58.19 -5.31
C ASN A 105 18.23 57.04 -5.05
N MET A 106 18.71 55.86 -4.68
CA MET A 106 17.86 54.70 -4.42
C MET A 106 17.37 54.70 -2.97
N THR A 107 16.10 54.40 -2.77
CA THR A 107 15.48 54.19 -1.45
C THR A 107 14.91 52.78 -1.40
N SER A 108 15.11 52.06 -0.30
CA SER A 108 14.46 50.78 -0.07
C SER A 108 12.94 50.95 0.10
N ASP A 109 12.21 49.85 0.00
CA ASP A 109 10.86 49.80 0.54
C ASP A 109 10.87 50.11 2.04
N ALA A 110 9.78 50.69 2.53
CA ALA A 110 9.61 50.97 3.95
C ALA A 110 9.25 49.68 4.69
N VAL A 111 9.94 49.41 5.79
CA VAL A 111 9.62 48.31 6.69
C VAL A 111 9.05 48.89 7.97
N GLU A 112 7.82 48.52 8.31
CA GLU A 112 7.18 48.93 9.56
C GLU A 112 7.53 47.97 10.69
N LEU A 113 7.84 48.53 11.86
CA LEU A 113 8.04 47.80 13.09
C LEU A 113 7.09 48.32 14.16
N ASN A 114 6.49 47.41 14.93
CA ASN A 114 5.58 47.74 16.03
C ASN A 114 6.25 47.49 17.38
N ALA A 115 6.48 48.54 18.16
CA ALA A 115 6.95 48.44 19.55
C ALA A 115 5.74 48.40 20.49
N LEU A 116 5.57 47.29 21.20
CA LEU A 116 4.42 47.04 22.07
C LEU A 116 4.74 47.42 23.53
N ASP A 117 3.83 48.16 24.17
CA ASP A 117 3.81 48.27 25.65
C ASP A 117 2.80 47.27 26.21
N ILE A 118 3.33 46.22 26.82
CA ILE A 118 2.56 45.16 27.48
C ILE A 118 2.92 45.01 28.96
N SER A 119 3.75 45.91 29.49
CA SER A 119 4.32 45.83 30.84
C SER A 119 3.27 45.77 31.95
N HIS A 120 2.06 46.27 31.66
CA HIS A 120 0.91 46.25 32.57
C HIS A 120 -0.19 45.24 32.17
N LYS A 121 -0.05 44.55 31.05
CA LYS A 121 -1.08 43.66 30.51
C LYS A 121 -0.88 42.22 30.93
N VAL A 122 0.34 41.70 30.83
CA VAL A 122 0.67 40.31 31.18
C VAL A 122 0.99 40.24 32.67
N ALA A 123 0.12 39.61 33.46
CA ALA A 123 0.34 39.40 34.89
C ALA A 123 0.77 37.96 35.19
N HIS A 124 0.24 36.98 34.46
CA HIS A 124 0.56 35.56 34.62
C HIS A 124 0.63 34.89 33.26
N ILE A 125 1.56 33.94 33.11
CA ILE A 125 1.65 33.05 31.94
C ILE A 125 1.32 31.63 32.38
N SER A 126 0.31 31.01 31.77
CA SER A 126 -0.02 29.60 31.99
C SER A 126 0.58 28.76 30.86
N VAL A 127 1.26 27.68 31.20
CA VAL A 127 1.83 26.72 30.24
C VAL A 127 1.24 25.35 30.54
N ALA A 128 0.69 24.72 29.50
CA ALA A 128 0.21 23.35 29.56
C ALA A 128 0.92 22.52 28.48
N THR A 129 1.06 21.22 28.74
CA THR A 129 1.62 20.24 27.81
C THR A 129 0.60 19.13 27.58
N ASP A 130 0.58 18.56 26.38
CA ASP A 130 -0.22 17.39 26.05
C ASP A 130 0.32 16.11 26.71
N VAL A 131 1.65 16.01 26.88
CA VAL A 131 2.33 14.88 27.52
C VAL A 131 3.32 15.34 28.59
N ALA A 132 3.43 14.57 29.67
CA ALA A 132 4.42 14.81 30.74
C ALA A 132 5.69 13.95 30.57
N VAL A 133 5.64 12.93 29.72
CA VAL A 133 6.72 11.97 29.47
C VAL A 133 6.96 11.86 27.97
N VAL A 134 8.22 11.97 27.56
CA VAL A 134 8.66 11.75 26.17
C VAL A 134 9.75 10.68 26.14
N ILE A 135 10.00 10.09 24.97
CA ILE A 135 11.05 9.12 24.74
C ILE A 135 12.24 9.86 24.13
N ALA A 136 13.38 9.79 24.80
CA ALA A 136 14.62 10.40 24.35
C ALA A 136 15.12 9.79 23.03
N GLY A 137 15.83 10.59 22.23
CA GLY A 137 16.27 10.25 20.87
C GLY A 137 15.32 10.77 19.79
N GLY A 138 14.43 11.71 20.14
CA GLY A 138 13.47 12.30 19.21
C GLY A 138 12.40 11.31 18.73
N TYR A 139 12.06 10.25 19.46
CA TYR A 139 11.02 9.33 18.98
C TYR A 139 9.61 9.94 19.06
N ASN A 140 9.40 10.89 19.97
CA ASN A 140 8.19 11.70 20.04
C ASN A 140 8.50 13.07 20.65
N HIS A 141 7.46 13.89 20.78
CA HIS A 141 7.58 15.26 21.25
C HIS A 141 6.47 15.63 22.23
N ALA A 142 6.70 16.69 23.00
CA ALA A 142 5.69 17.39 23.78
C ALA A 142 5.26 18.67 23.04
N VAL A 143 3.96 18.97 23.04
CA VAL A 143 3.38 20.19 22.49
C VAL A 143 2.90 21.08 23.62
N PHE A 144 3.38 22.33 23.64
CA PHE A 144 3.01 23.31 24.64
C PHE A 144 1.95 24.27 24.14
N ASN A 145 0.93 24.46 24.97
CA ASN A 145 -0.04 25.53 24.83
C ASN A 145 0.25 26.60 25.89
N VAL A 146 0.37 27.85 25.45
CA VAL A 146 0.67 28.98 26.34
C VAL A 146 -0.49 29.98 26.31
N THR A 147 -0.94 30.37 27.49
CA THR A 147 -2.01 31.36 27.68
C THR A 147 -1.49 32.53 28.51
N LEU A 148 -1.69 33.75 28.02
CA LEU A 148 -1.33 34.97 28.74
C LEU A 148 -2.56 35.49 29.49
N LEU A 149 -2.38 35.84 30.76
CA LEU A 149 -3.47 36.27 31.64
C LEU A 149 -3.19 37.66 32.22
N ASP A 150 -4.24 38.46 32.33
CA ASP A 150 -4.21 39.74 33.03
C ASP A 150 -4.25 39.56 34.57
N SER A 151 -4.18 40.68 35.31
CA SER A 151 -4.18 40.66 36.78
C SER A 151 -5.49 40.17 37.40
N ALA A 152 -6.58 40.08 36.62
CA ALA A 152 -7.85 39.50 37.01
C ALA A 152 -7.99 38.02 36.59
N GLY A 153 -6.96 37.43 35.97
CA GLY A 153 -6.96 36.05 35.48
C GLY A 153 -7.70 35.85 34.17
N ARG A 154 -7.95 36.92 33.40
CA ARG A 154 -8.61 36.84 32.09
C ARG A 154 -7.58 36.68 30.98
N GLU A 155 -7.89 35.85 30.01
CA GLU A 155 -7.04 35.63 28.84
C GLU A 155 -6.89 36.89 27.98
N LEU A 156 -5.65 37.19 27.61
CA LEU A 156 -5.31 38.23 26.65
C LEU A 156 -5.43 37.65 25.24
N THR A 157 -6.20 38.31 24.38
CA THR A 157 -6.42 37.89 22.98
C THR A 157 -5.52 38.62 21.98
N GLU A 158 -4.65 39.50 22.48
CA GLU A 158 -3.67 40.23 21.67
C GLU A 158 -2.53 39.29 21.25
N ASP A 159 -2.05 39.43 20.02
CA ASP A 159 -0.90 38.68 19.50
C ASP A 159 0.40 39.21 20.12
N ILE A 160 0.71 38.70 21.31
CA ILE A 160 1.89 39.05 22.09
C ILE A 160 2.96 37.96 21.86
N PRO A 161 4.18 38.31 21.42
CA PRO A 161 5.26 37.34 21.24
C PRO A 161 5.59 36.60 22.54
N ILE A 162 5.71 35.27 22.47
CA ILE A 162 6.03 34.40 23.61
C ILE A 162 7.26 33.58 23.26
N ASN A 163 8.20 33.51 24.20
CA ASN A 163 9.38 32.65 24.07
C ASN A 163 9.26 31.48 25.05
N LEU A 164 9.40 30.26 24.56
CA LEU A 164 9.51 29.06 25.38
C LEU A 164 10.97 28.70 25.60
N TYR A 165 11.32 28.25 26.80
CA TYR A 165 12.67 27.87 27.17
C TYR A 165 12.70 26.51 27.81
N ALA A 166 13.63 25.64 27.38
CA ALA A 166 14.05 24.46 28.10
C ALA A 166 15.30 24.77 28.93
N GLY A 167 15.13 24.97 30.24
CA GLY A 167 16.15 25.56 31.10
C GLY A 167 16.47 26.99 30.63
N ASP A 168 17.69 27.21 30.15
CA ASP A 168 18.16 28.48 29.58
C ASP A 168 18.17 28.51 28.04
N THR A 169 17.79 27.40 27.40
CA THR A 169 17.79 27.26 25.94
C THR A 169 16.46 27.70 25.37
N LEU A 170 16.45 28.69 24.48
CA LEU A 170 15.27 29.11 23.73
C LEU A 170 14.82 27.99 22.78
N LEU A 171 13.52 27.69 22.76
CA LEU A 171 12.91 26.77 21.81
C LEU A 171 12.46 27.52 20.55
N ASP A 172 12.69 26.90 19.39
CA ASP A 172 12.32 27.47 18.09
C ASP A 172 10.83 27.29 17.77
N SER A 173 10.10 26.50 18.58
CA SER A 173 8.67 26.24 18.40
C SER A 173 8.00 25.88 19.73
N THR A 174 6.68 25.64 19.69
CA THR A 174 5.92 25.08 20.81
C THR A 174 6.12 23.57 20.97
N ILE A 175 6.97 22.96 20.16
CA ILE A 175 7.28 21.53 20.19
C ILE A 175 8.64 21.33 20.87
N PHE A 176 8.71 20.35 21.76
CA PHE A 176 9.94 19.94 22.42
C PHE A 176 10.23 18.46 22.19
N GLU A 177 11.40 18.18 21.63
CA GLU A 177 11.98 16.85 21.52
C GLU A 177 13.21 16.76 22.42
N ALA A 178 13.39 15.60 23.05
CA ALA A 178 14.56 15.36 23.89
C ALA A 178 15.52 14.40 23.20
N ASP A 179 16.79 14.77 23.08
CA ASP A 179 17.83 13.88 22.57
C ASP A 179 18.31 12.87 23.62
N GLN A 180 18.30 13.28 24.89
CA GLN A 180 18.84 12.49 26.01
C GLN A 180 17.81 12.31 27.13
N PRO A 181 17.83 11.17 27.85
CA PRO A 181 17.00 10.97 29.03
C PRO A 181 17.30 12.02 30.11
N GLY A 182 16.27 12.48 30.81
CA GLY A 182 16.41 13.51 31.84
C GLY A 182 15.10 14.26 32.11
N ASN A 183 15.13 15.14 33.11
CA ASN A 183 14.03 16.05 33.38
C ASN A 183 14.34 17.41 32.77
N TYR A 184 13.44 17.91 31.93
CA TYR A 184 13.55 19.18 31.24
C TYR A 184 12.49 20.13 31.79
N THR A 185 12.93 21.27 32.29
CA THR A 185 12.04 22.31 32.81
C THR A 185 11.72 23.30 31.71
N ILE A 186 10.45 23.39 31.36
CA ILE A 186 9.92 24.28 30.33
C ILE A 186 9.26 25.49 31.00
N THR A 187 9.65 26.69 30.56
CA THR A 187 9.07 27.96 31.00
C THR A 187 8.73 28.82 29.80
N ALA A 188 7.59 29.51 29.84
CA ALA A 188 7.27 30.57 28.91
C ALA A 188 7.66 31.92 29.53
N ARG A 189 8.25 32.81 28.72
CA ARG A 189 8.72 34.12 29.16
C ARG A 189 8.21 35.21 28.23
N VAL A 190 7.70 36.27 28.83
CA VAL A 190 7.30 37.52 28.15
C VAL A 190 7.83 38.67 29.00
N MET A 191 8.77 39.46 28.45
CA MET A 191 9.52 40.46 29.21
C MET A 191 10.11 39.87 30.50
N ASP A 192 9.77 40.44 31.67
CA ASP A 192 10.23 40.00 32.98
C ASP A 192 9.26 38.97 33.63
N VAL A 193 8.14 38.62 32.98
CA VAL A 193 7.17 37.64 33.47
C VAL A 193 7.57 36.25 33.01
N VAL A 194 7.66 35.31 33.95
CA VAL A 194 7.99 33.90 33.71
C VAL A 194 6.83 33.05 34.20
N SER A 195 6.43 32.05 33.42
CA SER A 195 5.42 31.08 33.83
C SER A 195 5.90 30.20 34.99
N ASP A 196 4.96 29.54 35.66
CA ASP A 196 5.33 28.37 36.44
C ASP A 196 6.01 27.31 35.54
N PRO A 197 6.99 26.57 36.07
CA PRO A 197 7.71 25.57 35.30
C PRO A 197 6.85 24.32 35.05
N VAL A 198 6.82 23.86 33.80
CA VAL A 198 6.32 22.54 33.43
C VAL A 198 7.51 21.60 33.27
N THR A 199 7.47 20.42 33.90
CA THR A 199 8.56 19.43 33.76
C THR A 199 8.17 18.35 32.77
N ILE A 200 9.01 18.16 31.75
CA ILE A 200 8.96 17.01 30.85
C ILE A 200 10.00 16.00 31.31
N ARG A 201 9.58 14.77 31.55
CA ARG A 201 10.48 13.65 31.84
C ARG A 201 10.77 12.89 30.54
N ALA A 202 11.97 13.04 30.01
CA ALA A 202 12.46 12.21 28.91
C ALA A 202 13.03 10.89 29.45
N VAL A 203 12.54 9.76 28.96
CA VAL A 203 12.98 8.42 29.39
C VAL A 203 13.62 7.65 28.25
N GLU A 204 14.38 6.61 28.59
CA GLU A 204 14.84 5.64 27.57
C GLU A 204 13.66 4.85 27.02
N ALA A 205 13.72 4.47 25.74
CA ALA A 205 12.70 3.66 25.08
C ALA A 205 12.36 2.37 25.86
N ARG A 206 13.35 1.71 26.48
CA ARG A 206 13.15 0.48 27.27
C ARG A 206 12.26 0.66 28.50
N GLU A 207 12.20 1.88 29.04
CA GLU A 207 11.38 2.22 30.20
C GLU A 207 9.92 2.42 29.78
N ALA A 208 9.69 3.10 28.65
CA ALA A 208 8.35 3.43 28.17
C ALA A 208 7.66 2.27 27.43
N ILE A 209 8.39 1.51 26.62
CA ILE A 209 7.80 0.56 25.67
C ILE A 209 7.61 -0.81 26.34
N GLY A 210 6.38 -1.33 26.27
CA GLY A 210 6.02 -2.68 26.68
C GLY A 210 6.26 -3.70 25.58
N ARG A 211 5.75 -3.44 24.37
CA ARG A 211 5.91 -4.32 23.21
C ARG A 211 5.85 -3.54 21.89
N ILE A 212 6.47 -4.12 20.86
CA ILE A 212 6.39 -3.65 19.48
C ILE A 212 5.78 -4.78 18.64
N GLY A 213 4.57 -4.58 18.14
CA GLY A 213 3.94 -5.43 17.15
C GLY A 213 4.42 -5.06 15.75
N LEU A 214 5.00 -6.01 15.03
CA LEU A 214 5.36 -5.89 13.63
C LEU A 214 4.71 -7.03 12.86
N VAL A 215 3.84 -6.70 11.91
CA VAL A 215 3.18 -7.65 11.02
C VAL A 215 3.31 -7.20 9.57
N SER A 216 2.98 -8.09 8.65
CA SER A 216 2.96 -7.81 7.21
C SER A 216 1.77 -8.47 6.55
N ASP A 217 1.29 -7.87 5.46
CA ASP A 217 0.23 -8.41 4.60
C ASP A 217 0.63 -9.64 3.79
N THR A 218 1.93 -9.95 3.74
CA THR A 218 2.48 -11.20 3.22
C THR A 218 3.84 -11.53 3.84
N ARG A 219 4.26 -12.80 3.82
CA ARG A 219 5.62 -13.25 4.15
C ARG A 219 6.40 -13.72 2.93
N ALA A 220 5.78 -13.70 1.75
CA ALA A 220 6.42 -14.03 0.50
C ALA A 220 6.20 -12.90 -0.50
N ILE A 221 7.26 -12.49 -1.19
CA ILE A 221 7.19 -11.55 -2.31
C ILE A 221 7.96 -12.12 -3.49
N ILE A 222 7.76 -11.53 -4.67
CA ILE A 222 8.58 -11.79 -5.84
C ILE A 222 9.69 -10.73 -5.88
N ALA A 223 10.93 -11.14 -6.13
CA ALA A 223 12.08 -10.26 -6.19
C ALA A 223 12.17 -9.52 -7.55
N ASP A 224 11.13 -8.76 -7.90
CA ASP A 224 11.00 -8.02 -9.16
C ASP A 224 10.99 -6.48 -8.98
N GLY A 225 11.15 -6.02 -7.74
CA GLY A 225 11.08 -4.60 -7.36
C GLY A 225 9.68 -3.99 -7.40
N LYS A 226 8.63 -4.79 -7.68
CA LYS A 226 7.23 -4.34 -7.75
C LYS A 226 6.36 -5.02 -6.70
N SER A 227 6.50 -6.33 -6.55
CA SER A 227 5.90 -7.09 -5.46
C SER A 227 6.44 -6.57 -4.15
N ARG A 228 5.53 -6.29 -3.21
CA ARG A 228 5.86 -5.63 -1.95
C ARG A 228 5.06 -6.19 -0.80
N ALA A 229 5.74 -6.32 0.33
CA ALA A 229 5.14 -6.62 1.61
C ALA A 229 4.84 -5.31 2.32
N ARG A 230 3.58 -5.06 2.67
CA ARG A 230 3.17 -3.88 3.44
C ARG A 230 3.30 -4.21 4.92
N LEU A 231 4.08 -3.39 5.61
CA LEU A 231 4.36 -3.54 7.03
C LEU A 231 3.32 -2.74 7.82
N ALA A 232 2.85 -3.32 8.92
CA ALA A 232 2.06 -2.61 9.93
C ALA A 232 2.77 -2.73 11.27
N VAL A 233 2.92 -1.58 11.93
CA VAL A 233 3.65 -1.44 13.19
C VAL A 233 2.70 -0.84 14.22
N ALA A 234 2.60 -1.48 15.37
CA ALA A 234 1.83 -0.98 16.51
C ALA A 234 2.70 -1.07 17.77
N ILE A 235 2.85 0.05 18.48
CA ILE A 235 3.76 0.17 19.61
C ILE A 235 2.93 0.42 20.86
N TYR A 236 3.23 -0.29 21.94
CA TYR A 236 2.44 -0.22 23.17
C TYR A 236 3.33 0.06 24.37
N ASP A 237 2.81 0.82 25.33
CA ASP A 237 3.45 1.04 26.61
C ASP A 237 3.38 -0.18 27.54
N LYS A 238 3.90 -0.05 28.77
CA LYS A 238 3.88 -1.10 29.79
C LYS A 238 2.45 -1.43 30.31
N GLN A 239 1.45 -0.65 29.93
CA GLN A 239 0.04 -0.82 30.30
C GLN A 239 -0.83 -1.20 29.09
N ASP A 240 -0.22 -1.62 27.97
CA ASP A 240 -0.87 -1.97 26.70
C ASP A 240 -1.66 -0.83 26.04
N LYS A 241 -1.34 0.44 26.37
CA LYS A 241 -1.86 1.59 25.62
C LYS A 241 -0.98 1.82 24.39
N GLU A 242 -1.62 1.98 23.24
CA GLU A 242 -0.93 2.28 21.98
C GLU A 242 -0.25 3.67 22.02
N LEU A 243 0.96 3.72 21.47
CA LEU A 243 1.84 4.89 21.42
C LEU A 243 2.05 5.30 19.96
N ASP A 244 1.78 6.57 19.66
CA ASP A 244 2.13 7.18 18.38
C ASP A 244 3.54 7.78 18.48
N ILE A 245 4.55 6.98 18.11
CA ILE A 245 5.96 7.37 18.15
C ILE A 245 6.68 6.94 16.87
N ARG A 246 7.72 7.70 16.50
CA ARG A 246 8.62 7.37 15.40
C ARG A 246 9.37 6.07 15.69
N TYR A 247 9.76 5.38 14.63
CA TYR A 247 10.51 4.15 14.70
C TYR A 247 11.37 3.96 13.46
N ASP A 248 12.41 3.14 13.61
CA ASP A 248 13.37 2.87 12.55
C ASP A 248 13.17 1.42 12.06
N VAL A 249 13.11 1.23 10.75
CA VAL A 249 12.98 -0.11 10.15
C VAL A 249 14.35 -0.63 9.77
N TYR A 250 14.64 -1.87 10.15
CA TYR A 250 15.88 -2.57 9.85
C TYR A 250 15.58 -3.76 8.96
N ILE A 251 16.35 -3.92 7.90
CA ILE A 251 16.32 -5.09 7.02
C ILE A 251 17.72 -5.69 7.03
N ASN A 252 17.83 -6.96 7.44
CA ASN A 252 19.11 -7.67 7.59
C ASN A 252 20.15 -6.89 8.44
N GLU A 253 19.67 -6.27 9.53
CA GLU A 253 20.46 -5.42 10.45
C GLU A 253 20.93 -4.08 9.87
N GLN A 254 20.59 -3.75 8.62
CA GLN A 254 20.80 -2.41 8.07
C GLN A 254 19.54 -1.57 8.23
N GLU A 255 19.67 -0.36 8.77
CA GLU A 255 18.59 0.62 8.81
C GLU A 255 18.15 0.98 7.39
N GLN A 256 16.84 1.06 7.18
CA GLN A 256 16.21 1.36 5.90
C GLN A 256 15.21 2.50 6.06
N VAL A 257 15.30 3.48 5.18
CA VAL A 257 14.27 4.52 5.03
C VAL A 257 13.23 3.99 4.06
N LEU A 258 12.03 3.68 4.55
CA LEU A 258 10.92 3.20 3.73
C LEU A 258 9.95 4.35 3.41
N GLU A 259 9.72 4.64 2.12
CA GLU A 259 8.80 5.70 1.70
C GLU A 259 7.33 5.42 2.06
N THR A 260 6.90 4.16 2.05
CA THR A 260 5.48 3.78 2.20
C THR A 260 5.25 2.60 3.15
N ALA A 261 6.08 2.47 4.21
CA ALA A 261 6.04 1.31 5.14
C ALA A 261 5.94 -0.04 4.41
N SER A 262 6.62 -0.15 3.26
CA SER A 262 6.53 -1.32 2.39
C SER A 262 7.93 -1.78 2.01
N PHE A 263 8.15 -3.09 2.05
CA PHE A 263 9.40 -3.70 1.63
C PHE A 263 9.25 -4.36 0.25
N SER A 264 10.20 -4.07 -0.64
CA SER A 264 10.35 -4.73 -1.94
C SER A 264 11.84 -4.89 -2.25
N THR A 265 12.17 -5.83 -3.13
CA THR A 265 13.56 -6.09 -3.52
C THR A 265 13.62 -6.67 -4.93
N VAL A 266 14.79 -6.57 -5.57
CA VAL A 266 15.12 -7.27 -6.83
C VAL A 266 16.03 -8.48 -6.60
N SER A 267 16.48 -8.68 -5.36
CA SER A 267 17.39 -9.77 -4.99
C SER A 267 16.63 -10.86 -4.25
N PRO A 268 16.59 -12.10 -4.76
CA PRO A 268 15.99 -13.22 -4.05
C PRO A 268 16.72 -13.51 -2.73
N GLY A 269 16.00 -14.01 -1.74
CA GLY A 269 16.54 -14.39 -0.44
C GLY A 269 15.55 -14.19 0.71
N GLN A 270 15.97 -14.61 1.91
CA GLN A 270 15.25 -14.32 3.14
C GLN A 270 15.71 -12.99 3.71
N TYR A 271 14.76 -12.17 4.15
CA TYR A 271 14.98 -10.86 4.72
C TYR A 271 14.41 -10.82 6.13
N ASN A 272 15.27 -10.46 7.08
CA ASN A 272 14.91 -10.22 8.46
C ASN A 272 14.48 -8.77 8.60
N VAL A 273 13.17 -8.53 8.74
CA VAL A 273 12.62 -7.20 8.98
C VAL A 273 12.38 -7.02 10.48
N GLN A 274 12.83 -5.90 11.03
CA GLN A 274 12.67 -5.58 12.43
C GLN A 274 12.43 -4.08 12.60
N VAL A 275 11.64 -3.70 13.59
CA VAL A 275 11.49 -2.30 14.00
C VAL A 275 12.29 -2.06 15.26
N LYS A 276 13.02 -0.94 15.32
CA LYS A 276 13.80 -0.53 16.49
C LYS A 276 13.43 0.88 16.95
N ILE A 277 13.45 1.06 18.27
CA ILE A 277 13.22 2.32 18.96
C ILE A 277 14.24 2.39 20.10
N GLY A 278 15.31 3.15 19.88
CA GLY A 278 16.51 3.11 20.72
C GLY A 278 17.06 1.68 20.83
N THR A 279 17.07 1.12 22.04
CA THR A 279 17.54 -0.26 22.28
C THR A 279 16.44 -1.32 22.27
N VAL A 280 15.18 -0.94 22.07
CA VAL A 280 14.05 -1.89 22.03
C VAL A 280 13.83 -2.33 20.59
N SER A 281 13.62 -3.62 20.37
CA SER A 281 13.38 -4.19 19.05
C SER A 281 12.11 -5.01 19.04
N SER A 282 11.41 -5.03 17.91
CA SER A 282 10.33 -6.00 17.66
C SER A 282 10.88 -7.41 17.53
N GLU A 283 9.99 -8.40 17.55
CA GLU A 283 10.30 -9.72 17.00
C GLU A 283 10.71 -9.60 15.51
N VAL A 284 11.49 -10.57 15.04
CA VAL A 284 11.93 -10.60 13.64
C VAL A 284 10.78 -11.08 12.75
N LEU A 285 10.41 -10.24 11.80
CA LEU A 285 9.49 -10.56 10.72
C LEU A 285 10.29 -11.07 9.51
N LEU A 286 10.24 -12.39 9.26
CA LEU A 286 10.84 -12.98 8.08
C LEU A 286 9.99 -12.73 6.83
N ILE A 287 10.63 -12.25 5.76
CA ILE A 287 10.05 -12.12 4.42
C ILE A 287 10.91 -12.86 3.41
N ASN A 288 10.31 -13.78 2.67
CA ASN A 288 10.97 -14.55 1.61
C ASN A 288 10.76 -13.88 0.24
N ALA A 289 11.80 -13.30 -0.33
CA ALA A 289 11.77 -12.80 -1.71
C ALA A 289 12.19 -13.90 -2.68
N ARG A 290 11.25 -14.33 -3.53
CA ARG A 290 11.43 -15.44 -4.45
C ARG A 290 11.94 -14.95 -5.81
N GLU A 291 12.68 -15.81 -6.50
CA GLU A 291 13.16 -15.49 -7.84
C GLU A 291 11.99 -15.26 -8.81
N PRO A 292 11.98 -14.15 -9.57
CA PRO A 292 11.00 -13.95 -10.62
C PRO A 292 11.23 -14.95 -11.75
N LYS A 293 10.37 -15.98 -11.84
CA LYS A 293 10.43 -16.95 -12.93
C LYS A 293 9.75 -16.45 -14.20
N ASN A 294 10.41 -16.65 -15.32
CA ASN A 294 9.88 -16.36 -16.65
C ASN A 294 9.59 -17.65 -17.40
N TYR A 295 8.36 -17.81 -17.88
CA TYR A 295 7.92 -18.98 -18.60
C TYR A 295 7.49 -18.64 -20.02
N SER A 296 7.72 -19.58 -20.94
CA SER A 296 7.04 -19.59 -22.24
C SER A 296 5.54 -19.78 -22.05
N VAL A 297 4.77 -19.14 -22.93
CA VAL A 297 3.31 -19.32 -22.98
C VAL A 297 3.00 -20.72 -23.51
N ILE A 298 2.20 -21.47 -22.74
CA ILE A 298 1.59 -22.72 -23.18
C ILE A 298 0.16 -22.39 -23.64
N THR A 299 -0.23 -22.78 -24.85
CA THR A 299 -1.59 -22.55 -25.36
C THR A 299 -2.27 -23.88 -25.62
N ILE A 300 -3.30 -24.18 -24.83
CA ILE A 300 -3.97 -25.48 -24.80
C ILE A 300 -5.33 -25.40 -25.53
N PRO A 301 -5.64 -26.32 -26.45
CA PRO A 301 -6.95 -26.39 -27.06
C PRO A 301 -8.03 -26.90 -26.09
N VAL A 302 -9.17 -26.24 -26.11
CA VAL A 302 -10.36 -26.60 -25.33
C VAL A 302 -11.51 -26.98 -26.27
N VAL A 303 -12.31 -27.95 -25.83
CA VAL A 303 -13.58 -28.30 -26.47
C VAL A 303 -14.70 -28.26 -25.44
N PHE A 304 -15.78 -27.56 -25.79
CA PHE A 304 -17.04 -27.55 -25.07
C PHE A 304 -17.98 -28.60 -25.68
N HIS A 305 -18.31 -29.61 -24.89
CA HIS A 305 -19.36 -30.58 -25.19
C HIS A 305 -20.69 -30.04 -24.65
N VAL A 306 -21.52 -29.51 -25.54
CA VAL A 306 -22.73 -28.75 -25.17
C VAL A 306 -23.96 -29.64 -25.33
N TYR A 307 -24.61 -29.96 -24.21
CA TYR A 307 -25.84 -30.78 -24.18
C TYR A 307 -27.06 -29.86 -24.22
N GLU A 308 -27.48 -29.51 -25.43
CA GLU A 308 -28.42 -28.39 -25.66
C GLU A 308 -29.80 -28.64 -25.05
N ASP A 309 -30.28 -29.87 -25.07
CA ASP A 309 -31.56 -30.28 -24.50
C ASP A 309 -31.56 -30.13 -22.97
N LEU A 310 -30.47 -30.49 -22.30
CA LEU A 310 -30.32 -30.37 -20.85
C LEU A 310 -30.25 -28.90 -20.42
N VAL A 311 -29.50 -28.08 -21.17
CA VAL A 311 -29.47 -26.62 -20.95
C VAL A 311 -30.85 -26.01 -21.17
N ALA A 312 -31.57 -26.42 -22.23
CA ALA A 312 -32.92 -25.96 -22.51
C ALA A 312 -33.93 -26.35 -21.42
N LYS A 313 -33.83 -27.58 -20.87
CA LYS A 313 -34.68 -28.04 -19.74
C LYS A 313 -34.51 -27.14 -18.53
N GLN A 314 -33.26 -26.82 -18.14
CA GLN A 314 -32.97 -25.90 -17.03
C GLN A 314 -33.57 -24.51 -17.25
N TRP A 315 -33.58 -24.04 -18.50
CA TRP A 315 -34.02 -22.70 -18.85
C TRP A 315 -35.53 -22.59 -19.13
N SER A 316 -36.26 -23.71 -19.09
CA SER A 316 -37.71 -23.75 -19.34
C SER A 316 -38.46 -22.81 -18.38
N GLY A 317 -39.29 -21.93 -18.94
CA GLY A 317 -40.07 -20.95 -18.16
C GLY A 317 -39.36 -19.62 -17.84
N ASN A 318 -38.09 -19.43 -18.24
CA ASN A 318 -37.40 -18.15 -18.14
C ASN A 318 -37.75 -17.22 -19.32
N THR A 319 -37.91 -15.92 -19.07
CA THR A 319 -38.28 -14.92 -20.09
C THR A 319 -37.09 -14.34 -20.84
N ARG A 320 -35.85 -14.53 -20.34
CA ARG A 320 -34.63 -14.15 -21.06
C ARG A 320 -34.21 -15.27 -22.01
N PRO A 321 -33.64 -15.01 -23.19
CA PRO A 321 -33.00 -16.06 -23.97
C PRO A 321 -31.69 -16.51 -23.30
N TYR A 322 -31.36 -17.80 -23.40
CA TYR A 322 -30.01 -18.31 -23.15
C TYR A 322 -29.20 -18.24 -24.46
N ASP A 323 -27.87 -18.12 -24.35
CA ASP A 323 -26.95 -17.94 -25.48
C ASP A 323 -25.97 -19.11 -25.54
N LEU A 324 -26.01 -19.86 -26.64
CA LEU A 324 -25.05 -20.94 -26.95
C LEU A 324 -24.35 -20.66 -28.30
N SER A 325 -24.23 -19.39 -28.69
CA SER A 325 -23.55 -18.98 -29.91
C SER A 325 -22.03 -19.20 -29.82
N PRO A 326 -21.34 -19.41 -30.96
CA PRO A 326 -19.87 -19.45 -31.00
C PRO A 326 -19.20 -18.24 -30.33
N GLU A 327 -19.77 -17.05 -30.52
CA GLU A 327 -19.28 -15.80 -29.94
C GLU A 327 -19.32 -15.82 -28.41
N PHE A 328 -20.32 -16.50 -27.82
CA PHE A 328 -20.45 -16.63 -26.37
C PHE A 328 -19.36 -17.52 -25.78
N PHE A 329 -19.10 -18.69 -26.37
CA PHE A 329 -18.02 -19.57 -25.95
C PHE A 329 -16.63 -18.94 -26.16
N LYS A 330 -16.47 -18.16 -27.23
CA LYS A 330 -15.26 -17.37 -27.45
C LYS A 330 -15.03 -16.38 -26.30
N GLN A 331 -16.07 -15.67 -25.86
CA GLN A 331 -15.96 -14.74 -24.71
C GLN A 331 -15.58 -15.45 -23.42
N TRP A 332 -16.05 -16.68 -23.19
CA TRP A 332 -15.64 -17.48 -22.03
C TRP A 332 -14.15 -17.79 -22.06
N VAL A 333 -13.62 -18.21 -23.22
CA VAL A 333 -12.19 -18.47 -23.40
C VAL A 333 -11.34 -17.20 -23.30
N ASP A 334 -11.79 -16.08 -23.87
CA ASP A 334 -11.12 -14.79 -23.74
C ASP A 334 -11.05 -14.35 -22.27
N THR A 335 -12.14 -14.54 -21.52
CA THR A 335 -12.21 -14.21 -20.09
C THR A 335 -11.30 -15.13 -19.26
N LEU A 336 -11.32 -16.44 -19.55
CA LEU A 336 -10.42 -17.41 -18.93
C LEU A 336 -8.94 -17.04 -19.18
N ASN A 337 -8.60 -16.64 -20.40
CA ASN A 337 -7.25 -16.15 -20.73
C ASN A 337 -6.86 -14.88 -19.97
N ALA A 338 -7.80 -13.96 -19.75
CA ALA A 338 -7.56 -12.77 -18.94
C ALA A 338 -7.31 -13.13 -17.47
N TYR A 339 -8.00 -14.15 -16.94
CA TYR A 339 -7.84 -14.64 -15.57
C TYR A 339 -6.49 -15.32 -15.35
N PHE A 340 -6.08 -16.16 -16.30
CA PHE A 340 -4.78 -16.82 -16.29
C PHE A 340 -3.62 -15.88 -16.69
N GLY A 341 -3.91 -14.70 -17.24
CA GLY A 341 -2.96 -13.74 -17.78
C GLY A 341 -2.51 -12.62 -16.83
N GLN A 342 -2.83 -12.73 -15.54
CA GLN A 342 -2.64 -11.70 -14.50
C GLN A 342 -3.53 -10.46 -14.70
N ARG A 343 -4.46 -10.24 -13.77
CA ARG A 343 -5.19 -8.98 -13.65
C ARG A 343 -4.48 -8.04 -12.67
N SER A 344 -4.71 -6.74 -12.80
CA SER A 344 -4.23 -5.76 -11.81
C SER A 344 -4.79 -6.12 -10.44
N THR A 345 -3.91 -6.39 -9.47
CA THR A 345 -4.26 -6.79 -8.11
C THR A 345 -3.27 -6.22 -7.11
N ALA A 346 -3.72 -6.10 -5.86
CA ALA A 346 -2.87 -5.71 -4.74
C ALA A 346 -2.10 -6.92 -4.16
N ASN A 347 -2.49 -8.16 -4.51
CA ASN A 347 -1.80 -9.36 -4.08
C ASN A 347 -0.34 -9.35 -4.58
N PRO A 348 0.66 -9.31 -3.68
CA PRO A 348 2.07 -9.25 -4.06
C PRO A 348 2.54 -10.51 -4.78
N ASN A 349 1.84 -11.63 -4.60
CA ASN A 349 2.21 -12.92 -5.15
C ASN A 349 1.44 -13.27 -6.42
N ALA A 350 0.53 -12.40 -6.89
CA ALA A 350 -0.18 -12.65 -8.13
C ALA A 350 0.73 -12.61 -9.35
N VAL A 351 0.57 -13.58 -10.25
CA VAL A 351 1.40 -13.72 -11.44
C VAL A 351 0.58 -14.04 -12.69
N ASP A 352 1.19 -13.80 -13.84
CA ASP A 352 0.76 -14.42 -15.09
C ASP A 352 1.15 -15.90 -15.05
N THR A 353 0.18 -16.79 -15.18
CA THR A 353 0.40 -18.24 -15.19
C THR A 353 1.20 -18.70 -16.41
N ARG A 354 1.21 -17.88 -17.47
CA ARG A 354 1.71 -18.21 -18.81
C ARG A 354 1.07 -19.47 -19.39
N ILE A 355 -0.17 -19.75 -18.99
CA ILE A 355 -1.06 -20.75 -19.58
C ILE A 355 -2.18 -19.98 -20.28
N ARG A 356 -2.50 -20.39 -21.50
CA ARG A 356 -3.55 -19.82 -22.33
C ARG A 356 -4.37 -20.94 -22.94
N PHE A 357 -5.57 -20.59 -23.34
CA PHE A 357 -6.56 -21.50 -23.89
C PHE A 357 -6.99 -21.01 -25.25
N ARG A 358 -7.26 -21.93 -26.17
CA ARG A 358 -7.85 -21.63 -27.47
C ARG A 358 -8.98 -22.60 -27.76
N LEU A 359 -10.03 -22.15 -28.45
CA LEU A 359 -11.03 -23.06 -28.98
C LEU A 359 -10.37 -24.00 -30.00
N ALA A 360 -10.58 -25.31 -29.87
CA ALA A 360 -10.07 -26.28 -30.83
C ALA A 360 -10.67 -26.00 -32.22
N THR A 361 -9.86 -26.06 -33.27
CA THR A 361 -10.34 -25.85 -34.65
C THR A 361 -10.53 -27.16 -35.40
N VAL A 362 -9.91 -28.23 -34.88
CA VAL A 362 -9.91 -29.56 -35.45
C VAL A 362 -10.39 -30.54 -34.38
N GLY A 363 -11.34 -31.39 -34.72
CA GLY A 363 -11.84 -32.46 -33.85
C GLY A 363 -11.15 -33.81 -34.08
N PRO A 364 -11.66 -34.89 -33.47
CA PRO A 364 -11.12 -36.23 -33.59
C PRO A 364 -11.01 -36.69 -35.04
N GLY A 365 -9.93 -37.43 -35.34
CA GLY A 365 -9.64 -37.86 -36.72
C GLY A 365 -9.15 -36.73 -37.64
N ASN A 366 -8.70 -35.61 -37.08
CA ASN A 366 -8.18 -34.44 -37.80
C ASN A 366 -9.21 -33.78 -38.75
N LYS A 367 -10.49 -33.81 -38.36
CA LYS A 367 -11.57 -33.16 -39.13
C LYS A 367 -11.78 -31.73 -38.63
N PRO A 368 -11.84 -30.71 -39.49
CA PRO A 368 -12.21 -29.36 -39.07
C PRO A 368 -13.58 -29.34 -38.40
N LEU A 369 -13.72 -28.55 -37.32
CA LEU A 369 -15.01 -28.33 -36.67
C LEU A 369 -15.81 -27.27 -37.43
N ALA A 370 -17.14 -27.45 -37.46
CA ALA A 370 -18.05 -26.45 -38.02
C ALA A 370 -18.06 -25.18 -37.16
N GLU A 371 -17.99 -25.36 -35.84
CA GLU A 371 -17.89 -24.31 -34.85
C GLU A 371 -16.65 -24.58 -34.00
N ALA A 372 -15.70 -23.65 -33.97
CA ALA A 372 -14.45 -23.85 -33.26
C ALA A 372 -14.73 -24.10 -31.77
N GLY A 373 -14.19 -25.21 -31.26
CA GLY A 373 -14.22 -25.61 -29.86
C GLY A 373 -15.59 -26.05 -29.37
N ILE A 374 -16.58 -26.28 -30.25
CA ILE A 374 -17.93 -26.64 -29.85
C ILE A 374 -18.30 -27.99 -30.46
N HIS A 375 -18.77 -28.88 -29.60
CA HIS A 375 -19.34 -30.17 -29.94
C HIS A 375 -20.76 -30.25 -29.36
N ARG A 376 -21.78 -30.03 -30.20
CA ARG A 376 -23.19 -30.04 -29.80
C ARG A 376 -23.74 -31.46 -29.75
N LEU A 377 -24.47 -31.79 -28.68
CA LEU A 377 -24.91 -33.14 -28.36
C LEU A 377 -26.35 -33.15 -27.82
N ASP A 378 -27.00 -34.29 -27.99
CA ASP A 378 -28.23 -34.66 -27.27
C ASP A 378 -27.84 -35.44 -26.00
N GLY A 379 -28.13 -34.82 -24.86
CA GLY A 379 -27.83 -35.31 -23.52
C GLY A 379 -28.89 -36.23 -22.93
N SER A 380 -30.04 -36.39 -23.58
CA SER A 380 -31.18 -37.15 -23.04
C SER A 380 -30.85 -38.61 -22.71
N GLN A 381 -29.92 -39.22 -23.44
CA GLN A 381 -29.45 -40.58 -23.18
C GLN A 381 -28.60 -40.73 -21.92
N PHE A 382 -28.06 -39.63 -21.40
CA PHE A 382 -27.23 -39.60 -20.20
C PHE A 382 -28.02 -39.23 -18.94
N ASP A 383 -29.25 -38.74 -19.06
CA ASP A 383 -30.17 -38.44 -17.96
C ASP A 383 -31.02 -39.71 -17.64
N ASP A 384 -30.33 -40.82 -17.34
CA ASP A 384 -30.93 -42.15 -17.13
C ASP A 384 -31.17 -42.49 -15.65
N GLY A 385 -30.72 -41.62 -14.75
CA GLY A 385 -30.96 -41.68 -13.31
C GLY A 385 -29.94 -42.55 -12.55
N GLY A 386 -29.74 -42.21 -11.28
CA GLY A 386 -28.75 -42.86 -10.42
C GLY A 386 -29.12 -42.83 -8.95
N THR A 387 -28.15 -43.11 -8.08
CA THR A 387 -28.37 -43.13 -6.61
C THR A 387 -28.79 -41.76 -6.07
N PHE A 388 -28.35 -40.67 -6.69
CA PHE A 388 -28.63 -39.29 -6.26
C PHE A 388 -29.38 -38.47 -7.31
N ASP A 389 -29.81 -39.09 -8.40
CA ASP A 389 -30.38 -38.39 -9.55
C ASP A 389 -31.58 -39.14 -10.14
N ARG A 390 -32.61 -38.42 -10.61
CA ARG A 390 -33.82 -39.07 -11.13
C ARG A 390 -33.80 -39.07 -12.65
N ALA A 391 -34.05 -40.23 -13.24
CA ALA A 391 -34.12 -40.37 -14.68
C ALA A 391 -35.09 -39.35 -15.33
N ASN A 392 -34.61 -38.71 -16.39
CA ASN A 392 -35.31 -37.74 -17.21
C ASN A 392 -35.77 -36.47 -16.45
N ASP A 393 -35.09 -36.09 -15.36
CA ASP A 393 -35.41 -34.87 -14.62
C ASP A 393 -34.61 -33.63 -15.07
N GLY A 394 -33.67 -33.80 -16.00
CA GLY A 394 -32.82 -32.75 -16.54
C GLY A 394 -31.69 -32.30 -15.61
N VAL A 395 -31.40 -33.07 -14.57
CA VAL A 395 -30.25 -32.91 -13.68
C VAL A 395 -29.18 -33.92 -14.09
N ILE A 396 -27.90 -33.55 -13.93
CA ILE A 396 -26.76 -34.43 -14.17
C ILE A 396 -26.02 -34.67 -12.86
N GLY A 397 -26.07 -35.92 -12.39
CA GLY A 397 -25.31 -36.42 -11.27
C GLY A 397 -23.90 -36.90 -11.63
N THR A 398 -23.19 -37.44 -10.63
CA THR A 398 -21.83 -37.94 -10.79
C THR A 398 -21.76 -39.12 -11.76
N SER A 399 -22.71 -40.06 -11.67
CA SER A 399 -22.73 -41.25 -12.53
C SER A 399 -23.05 -40.90 -13.99
N GLU A 400 -24.04 -40.02 -14.22
CA GLU A 400 -24.33 -39.50 -15.56
C GLU A 400 -23.10 -38.81 -16.16
N ALA A 401 -22.41 -37.99 -15.37
CA ALA A 401 -21.19 -37.31 -15.80
C ALA A 401 -20.04 -38.27 -16.13
N ASP A 402 -19.90 -39.40 -15.42
CA ASP A 402 -18.91 -40.44 -15.74
C ASP A 402 -19.24 -41.13 -17.07
N ASN A 403 -20.53 -41.41 -17.31
CA ASN A 403 -21.01 -41.97 -18.59
C ASN A 403 -20.75 -41.01 -19.75
N MET A 404 -21.03 -39.71 -19.56
CA MET A 404 -20.69 -38.65 -20.51
C MET A 404 -19.20 -38.63 -20.82
N ALA A 405 -18.35 -38.64 -19.79
CA ALA A 405 -16.90 -38.64 -19.96
C ALA A 405 -16.43 -39.85 -20.78
N ALA A 406 -16.92 -41.05 -20.45
CA ALA A 406 -16.56 -42.29 -21.14
C ALA A 406 -17.01 -42.32 -22.61
N ALA A 407 -18.16 -41.73 -22.92
CA ALA A 407 -18.74 -41.75 -24.26
C ALA A 407 -18.26 -40.60 -25.15
N VAL A 408 -17.96 -39.43 -24.56
CA VAL A 408 -17.84 -38.17 -25.30
C VAL A 408 -16.45 -37.56 -25.24
N ASN A 409 -15.66 -37.79 -24.18
CA ASN A 409 -14.34 -37.17 -24.06
C ASN A 409 -13.51 -37.42 -25.32
N TRP A 410 -12.99 -36.33 -25.87
CA TRP A 410 -11.92 -36.42 -26.85
C TRP A 410 -10.60 -36.70 -26.15
N ASP A 411 -9.60 -37.13 -26.92
CA ASP A 411 -8.31 -37.57 -26.40
C ASP A 411 -7.73 -36.55 -25.40
N LEU A 412 -7.52 -37.00 -24.16
CA LEU A 412 -7.02 -36.16 -23.06
C LEU A 412 -5.62 -35.60 -23.33
N SER A 413 -4.86 -36.25 -24.23
CA SER A 413 -3.56 -35.76 -24.68
C SER A 413 -3.65 -34.60 -25.68
N GLU A 414 -4.83 -34.41 -26.29
CA GLU A 414 -5.03 -33.44 -27.37
C GLU A 414 -6.02 -32.31 -27.01
N TYR A 415 -6.92 -32.49 -26.04
CA TYR A 415 -7.96 -31.51 -25.68
C TYR A 415 -8.23 -31.46 -24.19
N ILE A 416 -8.58 -30.27 -23.68
CA ILE A 416 -9.32 -30.14 -22.43
C ILE A 416 -10.81 -30.28 -22.73
N ASN A 417 -11.45 -31.30 -22.15
CA ASN A 417 -12.87 -31.59 -22.32
C ASN A 417 -13.70 -30.88 -21.24
N ILE A 418 -14.62 -30.02 -21.69
CA ILE A 418 -15.52 -29.24 -20.83
C ILE A 418 -16.95 -29.58 -21.21
N HIS A 419 -17.70 -30.23 -20.32
CA HIS A 419 -19.10 -30.55 -20.54
C HIS A 419 -19.99 -29.42 -20.03
N VAL A 420 -20.81 -28.87 -20.91
CA VAL A 420 -21.75 -27.78 -20.58
C VAL A 420 -23.15 -28.37 -20.51
N VAL A 421 -23.70 -28.35 -19.30
CA VAL A 421 -24.99 -28.98 -18.97
C VAL A 421 -25.94 -27.98 -18.31
N GLY A 422 -27.19 -28.42 -18.14
CA GLY A 422 -28.24 -27.69 -17.44
C GLY A 422 -28.07 -27.74 -15.92
N ASN A 423 -28.96 -28.47 -15.22
CA ASN A 423 -28.88 -28.62 -13.77
C ASN A 423 -27.92 -29.74 -13.38
N THR A 424 -27.36 -29.68 -12.17
CA THR A 424 -26.36 -30.63 -11.70
C THR A 424 -26.60 -31.06 -10.25
N ASN A 425 -26.12 -32.26 -9.90
CA ASN A 425 -26.09 -32.78 -8.53
C ASN A 425 -24.81 -33.57 -8.24
N TRP A 426 -23.79 -32.88 -7.73
CA TRP A 426 -22.54 -33.52 -7.33
C TRP A 426 -22.69 -34.12 -5.94
N ARG A 427 -22.81 -35.46 -5.83
CA ARG A 427 -22.84 -36.18 -4.54
C ARG A 427 -23.82 -35.63 -3.49
N GLY A 428 -24.95 -35.06 -3.91
CA GLY A 428 -25.95 -34.43 -3.02
C GLY A 428 -25.88 -32.91 -2.98
N ILE A 429 -24.81 -32.29 -3.48
CA ILE A 429 -24.68 -30.85 -3.68
C ILE A 429 -25.33 -30.48 -5.01
N ARG A 430 -26.52 -29.88 -4.93
CA ARG A 430 -27.24 -29.38 -6.10
C ARG A 430 -26.59 -28.12 -6.64
N ASN A 431 -26.70 -27.93 -7.96
CA ASN A 431 -26.34 -26.69 -8.66
C ASN A 431 -24.85 -26.32 -8.62
N ALA A 432 -23.95 -27.30 -8.47
CA ALA A 432 -22.52 -27.09 -8.52
C ALA A 432 -21.94 -27.35 -9.92
N SER A 433 -20.95 -26.55 -10.31
CA SER A 433 -19.95 -26.96 -11.30
C SER A 433 -18.81 -27.70 -10.59
N TRP A 434 -18.05 -28.54 -11.28
CA TRP A 434 -16.89 -29.23 -10.71
C TRP A 434 -15.88 -29.65 -11.79
N ALA A 435 -14.64 -29.87 -11.37
CA ALA A 435 -13.61 -30.48 -12.18
C ALA A 435 -13.03 -31.73 -11.52
N ASP A 436 -12.56 -32.66 -12.34
CA ASP A 436 -11.73 -33.76 -11.87
C ASP A 436 -10.33 -33.21 -11.51
N LEU A 437 -9.81 -33.60 -10.34
CA LEU A 437 -8.41 -33.34 -10.02
C LEU A 437 -7.50 -34.24 -10.86
N PRO A 438 -6.40 -33.71 -11.41
CA PRO A 438 -5.46 -34.48 -12.18
C PRO A 438 -4.69 -35.44 -11.27
N LEU A 439 -4.33 -36.59 -11.83
CA LEU A 439 -3.42 -37.53 -11.17
C LEU A 439 -1.98 -37.29 -11.64
N THR A 440 -1.04 -37.40 -10.71
CA THR A 440 0.39 -37.35 -11.02
C THR A 440 0.96 -38.76 -11.19
N GLY A 441 2.05 -38.88 -11.95
CA GLY A 441 2.78 -40.15 -12.01
C GLY A 441 3.42 -40.49 -10.66
N ARG A 442 3.53 -41.78 -10.32
CA ARG A 442 4.14 -42.24 -9.04
C ARG A 442 5.57 -41.74 -8.80
N SER A 443 6.32 -41.41 -9.85
CA SER A 443 7.68 -40.85 -9.72
C SER A 443 7.71 -39.32 -9.60
N ASN A 444 6.56 -38.66 -9.73
CA ASN A 444 6.40 -37.21 -9.73
C ASN A 444 5.23 -36.81 -8.81
N GLU A 445 5.09 -37.49 -7.67
CA GLU A 445 3.99 -37.24 -6.73
C GLU A 445 3.96 -35.77 -6.32
N LEU A 446 2.75 -35.24 -6.15
CA LEU A 446 2.52 -33.88 -5.72
C LEU A 446 1.52 -33.88 -4.57
N SER A 447 1.91 -33.35 -3.42
CA SER A 447 1.09 -33.34 -2.21
C SER A 447 -0.29 -32.75 -2.50
N GLY A 448 -1.34 -33.38 -1.98
CA GLY A 448 -2.73 -33.02 -2.24
C GLY A 448 -3.34 -33.61 -3.51
N LEU A 449 -2.56 -34.24 -4.39
CA LEU A 449 -3.06 -34.98 -5.55
C LEU A 449 -2.81 -36.47 -5.39
N SER A 450 -3.75 -37.27 -5.90
CA SER A 450 -3.58 -38.72 -5.99
C SER A 450 -2.63 -39.11 -7.12
N THR A 451 -2.04 -40.32 -7.04
CA THR A 451 -1.16 -40.85 -8.08
C THR A 451 -1.88 -41.87 -8.96
N GLY A 452 -1.54 -41.90 -10.24
CA GLY A 452 -2.11 -42.88 -11.18
C GLY A 452 -2.33 -42.33 -12.59
N THR A 453 -3.36 -42.86 -13.24
CA THR A 453 -3.81 -42.43 -14.57
C THR A 453 -5.31 -42.16 -14.50
N ASN A 454 -5.70 -40.92 -14.79
CA ASN A 454 -7.11 -40.54 -14.84
C ASN A 454 -7.58 -40.69 -16.28
N ALA A 455 -8.52 -41.61 -16.53
CA ALA A 455 -9.08 -41.86 -17.84
C ALA A 455 -10.25 -40.91 -18.19
N THR A 456 -10.75 -40.12 -17.23
CA THR A 456 -11.97 -39.32 -17.38
C THR A 456 -11.77 -37.82 -17.16
N ASN A 457 -10.52 -37.36 -16.96
CA ASN A 457 -10.20 -35.99 -16.53
C ASN A 457 -10.97 -34.91 -17.33
N ARG A 458 -11.90 -34.22 -16.67
CA ARG A 458 -12.88 -33.32 -17.31
C ARG A 458 -13.28 -32.16 -16.40
N ILE A 459 -14.01 -31.22 -17.00
CA ILE A 459 -14.79 -30.20 -16.28
C ILE A 459 -16.28 -30.41 -16.58
N ILE A 460 -17.12 -30.44 -15.55
CA ILE A 460 -18.58 -30.35 -15.69
C ILE A 460 -19.01 -28.94 -15.27
N LEU A 461 -19.61 -28.23 -16.22
CA LEU A 461 -19.89 -26.82 -16.10
C LEU A 461 -21.39 -26.58 -16.23
N ARG A 462 -21.98 -26.06 -15.16
CA ARG A 462 -23.38 -25.63 -15.15
C ARG A 462 -23.48 -24.34 -15.96
N TYR A 463 -24.28 -24.34 -17.02
CA TYR A 463 -24.37 -23.20 -17.94
C TYR A 463 -24.65 -21.87 -17.21
N VAL A 464 -25.58 -21.87 -16.24
CA VAL A 464 -25.98 -20.65 -15.53
C VAL A 464 -24.90 -20.08 -14.63
N ASP A 465 -23.97 -20.89 -14.12
CA ASP A 465 -22.87 -20.40 -13.27
C ASP A 465 -21.97 -19.47 -14.08
N VAL A 466 -21.63 -19.91 -15.29
CA VAL A 466 -20.77 -19.16 -16.19
C VAL A 466 -21.47 -17.93 -16.75
N ALA A 467 -22.75 -18.08 -17.12
CA ALA A 467 -23.56 -16.98 -17.65
C ALA A 467 -23.76 -15.85 -16.63
N ASN A 468 -23.90 -16.19 -15.33
CA ASN A 468 -24.14 -15.19 -14.29
C ASN A 468 -22.86 -14.63 -13.66
N HIS A 469 -21.78 -15.43 -13.61
CA HIS A 469 -20.54 -15.05 -12.92
C HIS A 469 -19.39 -14.69 -13.87
N MET A 470 -19.70 -14.27 -15.11
CA MET A 470 -18.73 -13.82 -16.11
C MET A 470 -17.52 -14.76 -16.27
N GLY A 471 -17.71 -16.07 -16.14
CA GLY A 471 -16.63 -17.04 -16.28
C GLY A 471 -15.72 -17.24 -15.06
N THR A 472 -15.97 -16.64 -13.90
CA THR A 472 -15.16 -16.91 -12.69
C THR A 472 -15.24 -18.37 -12.26
N THR A 473 -16.41 -19.00 -12.35
CA THR A 473 -16.59 -20.44 -12.13
C THR A 473 -15.70 -21.26 -13.07
N LEU A 474 -15.66 -20.92 -14.38
CA LEU A 474 -14.77 -21.62 -15.30
C LEU A 474 -13.29 -21.41 -14.95
N GLY A 475 -12.91 -20.22 -14.47
CA GLY A 475 -11.56 -19.97 -13.95
C GLY A 475 -11.21 -20.86 -12.75
N HIS A 476 -12.14 -20.99 -11.79
CA HIS A 476 -12.02 -21.85 -10.61
C HIS A 476 -11.88 -23.32 -10.99
N GLU A 477 -12.82 -23.84 -11.80
CA GLU A 477 -12.79 -25.25 -12.24
C GLU A 477 -11.56 -25.57 -13.09
N MET A 478 -11.10 -24.63 -13.92
CA MET A 478 -9.86 -24.79 -14.67
C MET A 478 -8.64 -24.84 -13.73
N GLY A 479 -8.67 -24.14 -12.60
CA GLY A 479 -7.65 -24.26 -11.55
C GLY A 479 -7.60 -25.67 -10.97
N HIS A 480 -8.75 -26.25 -10.62
CA HIS A 480 -8.85 -27.66 -10.18
C HIS A 480 -8.38 -28.64 -11.26
N TYR A 481 -8.81 -28.47 -12.51
CA TYR A 481 -8.37 -29.30 -13.63
C TYR A 481 -6.84 -29.32 -13.79
N LEU A 482 -6.18 -28.20 -13.45
CA LEU A 482 -4.73 -28.04 -13.45
C LEU A 482 -4.06 -28.34 -12.09
N GLY A 483 -4.81 -28.88 -11.13
CA GLY A 483 -4.32 -29.47 -9.88
C GLY A 483 -4.22 -28.51 -8.69
N LEU A 484 -4.92 -27.38 -8.74
CA LEU A 484 -5.10 -26.52 -7.57
C LEU A 484 -6.18 -27.07 -6.64
N LEU A 485 -6.02 -26.83 -5.35
CA LEU A 485 -7.01 -27.11 -4.32
C LEU A 485 -7.64 -25.80 -3.84
N HIS A 486 -8.73 -25.88 -3.08
CA HIS A 486 -9.31 -24.71 -2.43
C HIS A 486 -8.34 -24.08 -1.46
N THR A 487 -8.30 -22.74 -1.41
CA THR A 487 -7.41 -22.02 -0.47
C THR A 487 -7.88 -22.12 0.97
N PHE A 488 -9.17 -22.39 1.20
CA PHE A 488 -9.75 -22.57 2.52
C PHE A 488 -9.63 -24.00 3.03
N SER A 489 -9.70 -24.17 4.34
CA SER A 489 -9.84 -25.44 5.04
C SER A 489 -11.30 -25.69 5.40
N GLU A 490 -11.74 -26.93 5.16
CA GLU A 490 -13.05 -27.45 5.59
C GLU A 490 -12.97 -28.18 6.95
N ASP A 491 -11.76 -28.28 7.51
CA ASP A 491 -11.42 -29.15 8.63
C ASP A 491 -10.58 -28.44 9.69
N ASP A 492 -10.94 -27.19 10.00
CA ASP A 492 -10.38 -26.40 11.11
C ASP A 492 -8.85 -26.24 11.01
N CYS A 493 -8.37 -25.84 9.83
CA CYS A 493 -6.96 -25.59 9.50
C CYS A 493 -6.07 -26.84 9.53
N LEU A 494 -6.64 -28.05 9.46
CA LEU A 494 -5.88 -29.29 9.35
C LEU A 494 -5.43 -29.62 7.91
N THR A 495 -6.10 -29.07 6.89
CA THR A 495 -5.68 -29.13 5.49
C THR A 495 -5.33 -27.77 4.93
N ASN A 496 -4.53 -27.77 3.86
CA ASN A 496 -4.20 -26.59 3.07
C ASN A 496 -4.08 -26.93 1.58
N ASP A 497 -3.86 -25.90 0.76
CA ASP A 497 -3.78 -26.01 -0.70
C ASP A 497 -2.37 -26.31 -1.24
N TYR A 498 -1.40 -26.51 -0.33
CA TYR A 498 0.01 -26.71 -0.61
C TYR A 498 0.68 -25.57 -1.41
N CYS A 499 0.13 -24.35 -1.36
CA CYS A 499 0.71 -23.14 -1.95
C CYS A 499 1.08 -22.16 -0.82
N PRO A 500 2.35 -22.09 -0.39
CA PRO A 500 2.75 -21.26 0.76
C PRO A 500 2.44 -19.76 0.64
N ASP A 501 2.13 -19.26 -0.56
CA ASP A 501 1.82 -17.85 -0.81
C ASP A 501 0.33 -17.53 -0.96
N THR A 502 -0.55 -18.48 -0.68
CA THR A 502 -2.00 -18.27 -0.56
C THR A 502 -2.39 -18.05 0.90
N TYR A 503 -3.54 -17.41 1.09
CA TYR A 503 -4.13 -17.19 2.40
C TYR A 503 -5.10 -18.34 2.70
N SER A 504 -4.87 -19.07 3.80
CA SER A 504 -5.79 -20.11 4.26
C SER A 504 -6.68 -19.64 5.41
N TYR A 505 -7.92 -20.15 5.42
CA TYR A 505 -8.96 -19.81 6.38
C TYR A 505 -9.99 -20.92 6.55
N VAL A 506 -10.71 -20.89 7.67
CA VAL A 506 -11.81 -21.83 7.94
C VAL A 506 -13.05 -21.43 7.14
N TYR A 507 -13.52 -22.29 6.23
CA TYR A 507 -14.60 -22.00 5.29
C TYR A 507 -15.91 -21.56 5.95
N GLU A 508 -16.36 -22.26 7.00
CA GLU A 508 -17.66 -22.03 7.65
C GLU A 508 -17.61 -21.01 8.81
N SER A 509 -16.48 -20.32 9.02
CA SER A 509 -16.33 -19.36 10.10
C SER A 509 -16.97 -17.99 9.78
N ASP A 510 -17.70 -17.43 10.74
CA ASP A 510 -18.23 -16.06 10.68
C ASP A 510 -17.95 -15.33 12.03
N PRO A 511 -17.03 -14.34 12.07
CA PRO A 511 -16.23 -13.83 10.95
C PRO A 511 -15.19 -14.85 10.44
N ILE A 512 -14.68 -14.63 9.22
CA ILE A 512 -13.63 -15.47 8.61
C ILE A 512 -12.41 -15.57 9.55
N GLU A 513 -12.04 -16.80 9.90
CA GLU A 513 -10.93 -17.12 10.78
C GLU A 513 -9.68 -17.56 9.97
N PRO A 514 -8.54 -16.84 10.07
CA PRO A 514 -7.28 -17.25 9.44
C PRO A 514 -6.73 -18.54 10.05
N CYS A 515 -6.08 -19.36 9.22
CA CYS A 515 -5.26 -20.48 9.68
C CYS A 515 -3.85 -20.04 10.11
N ASP A 516 -3.15 -20.83 10.93
CA ASP A 516 -1.79 -20.50 11.43
C ASP A 516 -0.71 -20.54 10.33
N ASP A 517 -0.94 -21.27 9.24
CA ASP A 517 -0.06 -21.29 8.05
C ASP A 517 -0.26 -20.04 7.17
N ASN A 518 -1.15 -19.14 7.58
CA ASN A 518 -1.39 -17.89 6.93
C ASN A 518 -0.19 -16.93 7.06
N LEU A 519 0.37 -16.60 5.90
CA LEU A 519 1.46 -15.66 5.78
C LEU A 519 1.00 -14.24 5.41
N GLY A 520 -0.29 -13.92 5.29
CA GLY A 520 -0.76 -12.62 4.79
C GLY A 520 -2.16 -12.14 5.21
N TRP A 521 -2.60 -10.96 4.74
CA TRP A 521 -3.86 -10.31 5.17
C TRP A 521 -4.93 -10.17 4.08
N THR A 522 -4.68 -10.56 2.82
CA THR A 522 -5.68 -10.42 1.75
C THR A 522 -6.45 -11.72 1.53
N ILE A 523 -7.60 -11.79 2.18
CA ILE A 523 -8.40 -13.00 2.41
C ILE A 523 -9.28 -13.47 1.25
N LEU A 524 -9.46 -12.68 0.19
CA LEU A 524 -10.62 -12.86 -0.71
C LEU A 524 -10.33 -12.58 -2.21
N ASP A 525 -9.07 -12.61 -2.66
CA ASP A 525 -8.69 -12.28 -4.05
C ASP A 525 -8.17 -13.45 -4.91
N ASN A 526 -8.41 -14.69 -4.49
CA ASN A 526 -7.94 -15.89 -5.19
C ASN A 526 -9.07 -16.64 -5.90
N PHE A 527 -8.84 -17.10 -7.14
CA PHE A 527 -9.83 -17.90 -7.87
C PHE A 527 -10.22 -19.19 -7.15
N MET A 528 -9.35 -19.76 -6.33
CA MET A 528 -9.59 -21.02 -5.62
C MET A 528 -10.25 -20.84 -4.24
N GLY A 529 -10.61 -19.61 -3.86
CA GLY A 529 -11.55 -19.36 -2.77
C GLY A 529 -13.00 -19.35 -3.24
N TYR A 530 -13.96 -19.35 -2.31
CA TYR A 530 -15.39 -19.14 -2.59
C TYR A 530 -15.86 -17.71 -2.27
N SER A 531 -14.93 -16.79 -2.03
CA SER A 531 -15.18 -15.38 -1.77
C SER A 531 -16.00 -14.65 -2.86
N ASN A 532 -16.07 -15.22 -4.06
CA ASN A 532 -16.92 -14.77 -5.17
C ASN A 532 -18.40 -14.64 -4.78
N GLU A 533 -18.86 -15.41 -3.80
CA GLU A 533 -20.21 -15.32 -3.25
C GLU A 533 -20.46 -14.02 -2.47
N THR A 534 -19.40 -13.27 -2.11
CA THR A 534 -19.45 -12.02 -1.33
C THR A 534 -19.23 -10.74 -2.15
N GLY A 535 -19.03 -10.83 -3.48
CA GLY A 535 -19.01 -9.65 -4.36
C GLY A 535 -17.66 -8.91 -4.50
N GLN A 536 -16.53 -9.55 -4.17
CA GLN A 536 -15.20 -8.94 -4.37
C GLN A 536 -14.61 -9.23 -5.76
N ALA A 537 -14.07 -8.19 -6.42
CA ALA A 537 -13.90 -8.11 -7.88
C ALA A 537 -12.47 -8.37 -8.42
N ALA A 538 -11.50 -8.70 -7.57
CA ALA A 538 -10.14 -9.02 -8.00
C ALA A 538 -9.86 -10.50 -7.73
N MET A 539 -9.69 -11.30 -8.78
CA MET A 539 -9.37 -12.73 -8.69
C MET A 539 -8.05 -13.00 -9.40
N ASN A 540 -7.15 -13.74 -8.75
CA ASN A 540 -5.80 -13.99 -9.23
C ASN A 540 -5.38 -15.44 -8.97
N PHE A 541 -4.32 -15.85 -9.66
CA PHE A 541 -3.50 -16.99 -9.25
C PHE A 541 -2.16 -16.50 -8.73
N THR A 542 -1.65 -17.16 -7.70
CA THR A 542 -0.37 -16.81 -7.08
C THR A 542 0.81 -17.47 -7.79
N TYR A 543 2.02 -17.05 -7.40
CA TYR A 543 3.26 -17.61 -7.88
C TYR A 543 3.30 -19.12 -7.65
N ASP A 544 3.00 -19.62 -6.44
CA ASP A 544 3.07 -21.06 -6.16
C ASP A 544 1.95 -21.84 -6.86
N GLN A 545 0.76 -21.26 -7.00
CA GLN A 545 -0.31 -21.86 -7.80
C GLN A 545 0.10 -22.01 -9.27
N ARG A 546 0.78 -21.01 -9.88
CA ARG A 546 1.35 -21.18 -11.23
C ARG A 546 2.37 -22.32 -11.26
N GLU A 547 3.30 -22.38 -10.31
CA GLU A 547 4.30 -23.44 -10.28
C GLU A 547 3.63 -24.82 -10.23
N ARG A 548 2.58 -24.94 -9.42
CA ARG A 548 1.80 -26.16 -9.25
C ARG A 548 1.09 -26.58 -10.56
N MET A 549 0.38 -25.65 -11.20
CA MET A 549 -0.28 -25.92 -12.49
C MET A 549 0.71 -26.34 -13.57
N ARG A 550 1.86 -25.67 -13.65
CA ARG A 550 2.91 -26.01 -14.63
C ARG A 550 3.58 -27.33 -14.32
N TYR A 551 3.75 -27.68 -13.04
CA TYR A 551 4.23 -29.00 -12.65
C TYR A 551 3.27 -30.10 -13.09
N VAL A 552 1.97 -29.91 -12.86
CA VAL A 552 0.92 -30.84 -13.31
C VAL A 552 0.93 -30.99 -14.83
N LEU A 553 0.98 -29.89 -15.59
CA LEU A 553 1.09 -29.92 -17.05
C LEU A 553 2.36 -30.58 -17.57
N LYS A 554 3.39 -30.78 -16.74
CA LYS A 554 4.62 -31.45 -17.15
C LYS A 554 4.65 -32.93 -16.74
N HIS A 555 3.97 -33.27 -15.65
CA HIS A 555 4.16 -34.56 -14.96
C HIS A 555 2.89 -35.41 -14.83
N SER A 556 1.71 -34.86 -15.09
CA SER A 556 0.47 -35.63 -15.14
C SER A 556 0.40 -36.45 -16.41
N ASN A 557 0.13 -37.75 -16.29
CA ASN A 557 0.06 -38.66 -17.43
C ASN A 557 -1.05 -38.30 -18.41
N SER A 558 -2.14 -37.69 -17.92
CA SER A 558 -3.29 -37.29 -18.76
C SER A 558 -3.13 -35.90 -19.37
N LEU A 559 -2.23 -35.05 -18.85
CA LEU A 559 -2.15 -33.64 -19.27
C LEU A 559 -0.83 -33.25 -19.94
N LYS A 560 0.24 -34.03 -19.76
CA LYS A 560 1.59 -33.65 -20.22
C LYS A 560 1.75 -33.44 -21.72
N GLU A 561 0.87 -34.03 -22.52
CA GLU A 561 0.92 -33.93 -23.97
C GLU A 561 0.13 -32.71 -24.51
N LEU A 562 -0.72 -32.09 -23.68
CA LEU A 562 -1.59 -30.97 -24.08
C LEU A 562 -0.80 -29.76 -24.58
N GLU A 563 0.39 -29.51 -24.03
CA GLU A 563 1.24 -28.40 -24.45
C GLU A 563 1.73 -28.53 -25.90
N TYR A 564 1.73 -29.75 -26.46
CA TYR A 564 2.14 -30.03 -27.84
C TYR A 564 0.96 -30.13 -28.81
N SER A 565 -0.28 -30.02 -28.32
CA SER A 565 -1.46 -30.22 -29.13
C SER A 565 -1.62 -29.15 -30.23
N LYS A 566 -1.89 -29.61 -31.45
CA LYS A 566 -2.09 -28.77 -32.65
C LYS A 566 -3.56 -28.61 -33.04
N LYS A 567 -4.48 -29.04 -32.17
CA LYS A 567 -5.92 -29.00 -32.44
C LYS A 567 -6.49 -27.59 -32.40
#